data_AF-A0A7S2SN67-F1
#
_entry.id   AF-A0A7S2SN67-F1
#
_cell.length_a   1.000
_cell.length_b   1.000
_cell.length_c   1.000
_cell.angle_alpha   90.00
_cell.angle_beta   90.00
_cell.angle_gamma   90.00
#
_symmetry.space_group_name_H-M   'P 1'
#
loop_
_entity.id
_entity.type
_entity.pdbx_description
1 polymer ?
#
loop_
_entity_poly.entity_id
_entity_poly.type
_entity_poly.pdbx_seq_one_letter_code
_entity_poly.pdbx_strand_id
1 'polypeptide(L)'
;GRNVVTPRFVRHFNMLCLPPTSRSTMQVMFQGILSGYLSFGFPLEVKQLALTVVQSTIDVYSAISKEMLPTPQKSHYTFNLRDVSKVIQGILMIQNNRCTSVPTMVRLWAHECMRVFHDRLINTEDKSWFSELLVNLLKKNFQLNWTTEELFGSTTLENDSGNEARKKSVRSKVHPPLMFVDFLRGIADDNTGEGQEDADQENAVETRPYEEIDHYEQVTRVLENALEDYNLVHPTTMNLVFFRDALEHVARITRILRQKRGNAMLVGVGGSGKQSLSRLSGYIC
;
A
#
# COMPACT_ATOMS: atom_id res chain seq x y z
N GLY A 1 -26.40 -16.99 4.85
CA GLY A 1 -26.91 -16.10 5.90
C GLY A 1 -26.16 -16.35 7.20
N ARG A 2 -26.22 -15.43 8.18
CA ARG A 2 -25.63 -15.68 9.52
C ARG A 2 -26.42 -16.78 10.23
N ASN A 3 -25.71 -17.70 10.88
CA ASN A 3 -26.35 -18.74 11.70
C ASN A 3 -26.95 -18.11 12.95
N VAL A 4 -28.27 -18.20 13.09
CA VAL A 4 -28.98 -17.64 14.25
C VAL A 4 -28.77 -18.57 15.44
N VAL A 5 -28.36 -18.01 16.58
CA VAL A 5 -28.20 -18.76 17.83
C VAL A 5 -29.58 -19.05 18.42
N THR A 6 -29.80 -20.26 18.92
CA THR A 6 -31.13 -20.67 19.39
C THR A 6 -31.58 -19.84 20.61
N PRO A 7 -32.88 -19.49 20.73
CA PRO A 7 -33.39 -18.74 21.88
C PRO A 7 -33.15 -19.44 23.23
N ARG A 8 -33.14 -20.78 23.25
CA ARG A 8 -32.85 -21.58 24.44
C ARG A 8 -31.43 -21.35 24.94
N PHE A 9 -30.45 -21.22 24.05
CA PHE A 9 -29.07 -20.90 24.41
C PHE A 9 -28.96 -19.43 24.87
N VAL A 10 -29.57 -18.51 24.12
CA VAL A 10 -29.49 -17.05 24.40
C VAL A 10 -30.08 -16.69 25.76
N ARG A 11 -31.11 -17.40 26.25
CA ARG A 11 -31.71 -17.18 27.58
C ARG A 11 -30.70 -17.25 28.74
N HIS A 12 -29.57 -17.95 28.58
CA HIS A 12 -28.54 -18.05 29.61
C HIS A 12 -27.55 -16.87 29.63
N PHE A 13 -27.65 -15.94 28.67
CA PHE A 13 -26.70 -14.84 28.50
C PHE A 13 -27.40 -13.47 28.48
N ASN A 14 -26.69 -12.45 28.94
CA ASN A 14 -27.09 -11.06 28.72
C ASN A 14 -26.61 -10.61 27.33
N MET A 15 -27.54 -10.09 26.53
CA MET A 15 -27.25 -9.62 25.17
C MET A 15 -26.94 -8.14 25.18
N LEU A 16 -25.70 -7.77 24.83
CA LEU A 16 -25.28 -6.39 24.62
C LEU A 16 -25.17 -6.12 23.11
N CYS A 17 -25.86 -5.11 22.63
CA CYS A 17 -25.80 -4.68 21.23
C CYS A 17 -24.75 -3.57 21.07
N LEU A 18 -23.81 -3.76 20.14
CA LEU A 18 -22.79 -2.76 19.82
C LEU A 18 -23.15 -2.07 18.50
N PRO A 19 -23.62 -0.80 18.53
CA PRO A 19 -23.91 -0.06 17.31
C PRO A 19 -22.61 0.29 16.55
N PRO A 20 -22.70 0.58 15.24
CA PRO A 20 -21.55 1.05 14.47
C PRO A 20 -21.01 2.37 15.03
N THR A 21 -19.69 2.53 14.99
CA THR A 21 -18.99 3.71 15.50
C THR A 21 -19.34 4.96 14.70
N SER A 22 -19.58 6.08 15.39
CA SER A 22 -19.86 7.36 14.75
C SER A 22 -18.60 7.94 14.08
N ARG A 23 -18.81 8.83 13.10
CA ARG A 23 -17.74 9.56 12.41
C ARG A 23 -16.82 10.32 13.38
N SER A 24 -17.39 11.00 14.37
CA SER A 24 -16.63 11.76 15.37
C SER A 24 -15.74 10.86 16.23
N THR A 25 -16.27 9.71 16.67
CA THR A 25 -15.48 8.74 17.45
C THR A 25 -14.35 8.13 16.62
N MET A 26 -14.60 7.78 15.35
CA MET A 26 -13.54 7.32 14.44
C MET A 26 -12.43 8.36 14.28
N GLN A 27 -12.80 9.64 14.13
CA GLN A 27 -11.84 10.73 13.99
C GLN A 27 -10.95 10.84 15.24
N VAL A 28 -11.54 10.88 16.44
CA VAL A 28 -10.78 11.00 17.69
C VAL A 28 -9.81 9.83 17.87
N MET A 29 -10.26 8.59 17.64
CA MET A 29 -9.42 7.40 17.80
C MET A 29 -8.20 7.42 16.87
N PHE A 30 -8.41 7.61 15.57
CA PHE A 30 -7.31 7.52 14.60
C PHE A 30 -6.45 8.77 14.56
N GLN A 31 -7.01 9.95 14.88
CA GLN A 31 -6.22 11.17 15.03
C GLN A 31 -5.26 11.05 16.21
N GLY A 32 -5.69 10.53 17.36
CA GLY A 32 -4.80 10.34 18.52
C GLY A 32 -3.59 9.46 18.18
N ILE A 33 -3.83 8.35 17.46
CA ILE A 33 -2.77 7.43 17.00
C ILE A 33 -1.82 8.13 16.03
N LEU A 34 -2.36 8.76 14.97
CA LEU A 34 -1.53 9.36 13.92
C LEU A 34 -0.77 10.60 14.43
N SER A 35 -1.44 11.49 15.17
CA SER A 35 -0.80 12.66 15.77
C SER A 35 0.26 12.27 16.79
N GLY A 36 0.01 11.23 17.60
CA GLY A 36 1.02 10.68 18.51
C GLY A 36 2.25 10.20 17.77
N TYR A 37 2.08 9.42 16.69
CA TYR A 37 3.20 8.95 15.88
C TYR A 37 3.96 10.09 15.19
N LEU A 38 3.25 11.01 14.55
CA LEU A 38 3.88 12.14 13.85
C LEU A 38 4.59 13.09 14.81
N SER A 39 4.29 13.07 16.11
CA SER A 39 5.01 13.88 17.10
C SER A 39 6.52 13.55 17.15
N PHE A 40 6.90 12.32 16.81
CA PHE A 40 8.27 11.80 16.86
C PHE A 40 9.12 12.19 15.63
N GLY A 41 9.67 13.40 15.65
CA GLY A 41 10.72 13.82 14.71
C GLY A 41 10.25 14.17 13.29
N PHE A 42 8.95 14.15 12.99
CA PHE A 42 8.44 14.64 11.71
C PHE A 42 8.43 16.19 11.65
N PRO A 43 8.52 16.79 10.44
CA PRO A 43 8.36 18.22 10.23
C PRO A 43 6.98 18.73 10.68
N LEU A 44 6.91 20.01 11.04
CA LEU A 44 5.66 20.65 11.52
C LEU A 44 4.54 20.58 10.47
N GLU A 45 4.87 20.80 9.20
CA GLU A 45 3.91 20.76 8.10
C GLU A 45 3.25 19.38 7.98
N VAL A 46 4.04 18.30 8.11
CA VAL A 46 3.54 16.93 8.07
C VAL A 46 2.68 16.62 9.31
N LYS A 47 3.09 17.08 10.50
CA LYS A 47 2.33 16.92 11.74
C LYS A 47 0.93 17.52 11.64
N GLN A 48 0.79 18.68 11.00
CA GLN A 48 -0.48 19.38 10.83
C GLN A 48 -1.47 18.62 9.92
N LEU A 49 -0.99 17.72 9.07
CA LEU A 49 -1.84 16.92 8.18
C LEU A 49 -2.60 15.78 8.88
N ALA A 50 -2.26 15.44 10.12
CA ALA A 50 -2.82 14.28 10.82
C ALA A 50 -4.36 14.25 10.79
N LEU A 51 -4.98 15.40 11.11
CA LEU A 51 -6.44 15.53 11.10
C LEU A 51 -7.00 15.34 9.68
N THR A 52 -6.42 16.01 8.70
CA THR A 52 -6.84 15.98 7.29
C THR A 52 -6.75 14.57 6.71
N VAL A 53 -5.67 13.84 7.01
CA VAL A 53 -5.45 12.45 6.60
C VAL A 53 -6.52 11.54 7.18
N VAL A 54 -6.81 11.66 8.48
CA VAL A 54 -7.82 10.83 9.14
C VAL A 54 -9.22 11.14 8.61
N GLN A 55 -9.58 12.42 8.46
CA GLN A 55 -10.86 12.82 7.90
C GLN A 55 -11.05 12.31 6.47
N SER A 56 -10.02 12.44 5.63
CA SER A 56 -10.04 11.96 4.25
C SER A 56 -10.15 10.43 4.18
N THR A 57 -9.48 9.71 5.08
CA THR A 57 -9.59 8.24 5.17
C THR A 57 -11.02 7.80 5.56
N ILE A 58 -11.65 8.52 6.49
CA ILE A 58 -13.04 8.25 6.88
C ILE A 58 -14.01 8.60 5.74
N ASP A 59 -13.73 9.65 4.96
CA ASP A 59 -14.51 10.00 3.77
C ASP A 59 -14.39 8.91 2.68
N VAL A 60 -13.18 8.40 2.42
CA VAL A 60 -12.96 7.25 1.52
C VAL A 60 -13.78 6.04 1.98
N TYR A 61 -13.66 5.68 3.26
CA TYR A 61 -14.39 4.55 3.84
C TYR A 61 -15.91 4.72 3.73
N SER A 62 -16.43 5.92 4.01
CA SER A 62 -17.86 6.21 3.96
C SER A 62 -18.40 6.14 2.53
N ALA A 63 -17.65 6.69 1.56
CA ALA A 63 -18.02 6.66 0.15
C ALA A 63 -18.00 5.23 -0.42
N ILE A 64 -16.90 4.49 -0.22
CA ILE A 64 -16.77 3.13 -0.77
C ILE A 64 -17.77 2.16 -0.13
N SER A 65 -18.03 2.27 1.17
CA SER A 65 -19.00 1.41 1.85
C SER A 65 -20.44 1.66 1.40
N LYS A 66 -20.72 2.84 0.86
CA LYS A 66 -22.04 3.22 0.35
C LYS A 66 -22.23 2.82 -1.12
N GLU A 67 -21.25 3.11 -1.97
CA GLU A 67 -21.36 2.92 -3.42
C GLU A 67 -20.97 1.48 -3.85
N MET A 68 -20.02 0.84 -3.17
CA MET A 68 -19.50 -0.48 -3.53
C MET A 68 -20.09 -1.60 -2.66
N LEU A 69 -21.37 -1.90 -2.86
CA LEU A 69 -22.08 -2.94 -2.11
C LEU A 69 -21.75 -4.36 -2.60
N PRO A 70 -21.73 -5.36 -1.69
CA PRO A 70 -21.46 -6.74 -2.06
C PRO A 70 -22.60 -7.32 -2.90
N THR A 71 -22.24 -7.86 -4.06
CA THR A 71 -23.16 -8.60 -4.96
C THR A 71 -22.68 -10.04 -5.11
N PRO A 72 -23.47 -10.98 -5.67
CA PRO A 72 -22.99 -12.34 -5.92
C PRO A 72 -21.69 -12.40 -6.75
N GLN A 73 -21.51 -11.48 -7.70
CA GLN A 73 -20.28 -11.37 -8.49
C GLN A 73 -19.13 -10.68 -7.74
N LYS A 74 -19.44 -9.77 -6.80
CA LYS A 74 -18.49 -8.96 -6.03
C LYS A 74 -18.67 -9.19 -4.53
N SER A 75 -18.75 -10.44 -4.10
CA SER A 75 -19.13 -10.81 -2.72
C SER A 75 -18.10 -10.39 -1.67
N HIS A 76 -16.86 -10.17 -2.10
CA HIS A 76 -15.73 -9.72 -1.28
C HIS A 76 -15.70 -8.19 -1.08
N TYR A 77 -16.67 -7.44 -1.64
CA TYR A 77 -16.79 -5.99 -1.45
C TYR A 77 -17.42 -5.69 -0.09
N THR A 78 -16.72 -6.12 0.96
CA THR A 78 -17.10 -5.90 2.35
C THR A 78 -16.09 -4.95 2.96
N PHE A 79 -16.55 -3.76 3.33
CA PHE A 79 -15.74 -2.72 3.96
C PHE A 79 -16.18 -2.52 5.41
N ASN A 80 -15.23 -2.40 6.32
CA ASN A 80 -15.51 -2.19 7.74
C ASN A 80 -14.44 -1.32 8.41
N LEU A 81 -14.62 -1.01 9.69
CA LEU A 81 -13.73 -0.13 10.46
C LEU A 81 -12.26 -0.59 10.47
N ARG A 82 -11.98 -1.89 10.30
CA ARG A 82 -10.61 -2.41 10.21
C ARG A 82 -9.86 -1.85 9.01
N ASP A 83 -10.57 -1.52 7.93
CA ASP A 83 -9.96 -0.96 6.73
C ASP A 83 -9.38 0.42 7.00
N VAL A 84 -10.09 1.26 7.74
CA VAL A 84 -9.56 2.55 8.22
C VAL A 84 -8.30 2.33 9.06
N SER A 85 -8.34 1.37 9.99
CA SER A 85 -7.16 1.04 10.81
C SER A 85 -5.97 0.55 9.99
N LYS A 86 -6.19 -0.22 8.91
CA LYS A 86 -5.13 -0.71 8.03
C LYS A 86 -4.46 0.39 7.21
N VAL A 87 -5.23 1.42 6.79
CA VAL A 87 -4.65 2.59 6.12
C VAL A 87 -3.75 3.33 7.08
N ILE A 88 -4.24 3.64 8.28
CA ILE A 88 -3.43 4.32 9.30
C ILE A 88 -2.20 3.48 9.65
N GLN A 89 -2.35 2.17 9.88
CA GLN A 89 -1.23 1.27 10.17
C GLN A 89 -0.17 1.27 9.05
N GLY A 90 -0.58 1.35 7.78
CA GLY A 90 0.35 1.47 6.66
C GLY A 90 1.12 2.80 6.68
N ILE A 91 0.44 3.90 6.99
CA ILE A 91 1.09 5.21 7.15
C ILE A 91 2.12 5.18 8.29
N LEU A 92 1.85 4.45 9.37
CA LEU A 92 2.78 4.29 10.50
C LEU A 92 4.06 3.50 10.14
N MET A 93 4.17 2.94 8.94
CA MET A 93 5.38 2.24 8.48
C MET A 93 6.47 3.20 7.98
N ILE A 94 6.13 4.44 7.59
CA ILE A 94 7.12 5.40 7.07
C ILE A 94 7.95 6.02 8.19
N GLN A 95 9.27 6.07 8.01
CA GLN A 95 10.16 6.74 8.95
C GLN A 95 10.20 8.27 8.72
N ASN A 96 10.53 9.04 9.75
CA ASN A 96 10.54 10.51 9.71
C ASN A 96 11.54 11.10 8.69
N ASN A 97 12.68 10.44 8.49
CA ASN A 97 13.69 10.79 7.47
C ASN A 97 13.22 10.55 6.03
N ARG A 98 12.17 9.73 5.82
CA ARG A 98 11.58 9.46 4.50
C ARG A 98 10.34 10.31 4.20
N CYS A 99 9.75 10.93 5.22
CA CYS A 99 8.58 11.77 5.06
C CYS A 99 8.87 13.22 5.48
N THR A 100 9.61 13.92 4.63
CA THR A 100 10.06 15.30 4.91
C THR A 100 9.12 16.37 4.34
N SER A 101 8.21 16.01 3.45
CA SER A 101 7.37 16.96 2.72
C SER A 101 5.88 16.59 2.75
N VAL A 102 5.03 17.62 2.64
CA VAL A 102 3.57 17.46 2.49
C VAL A 102 3.21 16.56 1.29
N PRO A 103 3.77 16.76 0.07
CA PRO A 103 3.51 15.87 -1.05
C PRO A 103 3.81 14.40 -0.78
N THR A 104 4.93 14.09 -0.11
CA THR A 104 5.28 12.70 0.23
C THR A 104 4.25 12.06 1.17
N MET A 105 3.79 12.79 2.20
CA MET A 105 2.75 12.31 3.11
C MET A 105 1.41 12.06 2.38
N VAL A 106 1.04 12.98 1.47
CA VAL A 106 -0.19 12.86 0.69
C VAL A 106 -0.14 11.66 -0.27
N ARG A 107 1.01 11.46 -0.93
CA ARG A 107 1.24 10.30 -1.81
C ARG A 107 1.24 8.99 -1.04
N LEU A 108 1.87 8.96 0.14
CA LEU A 108 1.79 7.81 1.05
C LEU A 108 0.34 7.49 1.43
N TRP A 109 -0.43 8.50 1.84
CA TRP A 109 -1.85 8.30 2.15
C TRP A 109 -2.64 7.71 0.97
N ALA A 110 -2.45 8.27 -0.24
CA ALA A 110 -3.09 7.77 -1.45
C ALA A 110 -2.66 6.33 -1.75
N HIS A 111 -1.37 6.00 -1.63
CA HIS A 111 -0.85 4.65 -1.79
C HIS A 111 -1.51 3.68 -0.82
N GLU A 112 -1.59 4.01 0.47
CA GLU A 112 -2.19 3.15 1.48
C GLU A 112 -3.71 2.96 1.26
N CYS A 113 -4.41 3.99 0.81
CA CYS A 113 -5.80 3.86 0.34
C CYS A 113 -5.91 2.88 -0.84
N MET A 114 -4.98 2.93 -1.79
CA MET A 114 -4.97 1.99 -2.91
C MET A 114 -4.74 0.54 -2.44
N ARG A 115 -3.76 0.32 -1.56
CA ARG A 115 -3.45 -1.02 -1.01
C ARG A 115 -4.58 -1.62 -0.20
N VAL A 116 -5.33 -0.80 0.53
CA VAL A 116 -6.43 -1.29 1.37
C VAL A 116 -7.72 -1.43 0.60
N PHE A 117 -8.12 -0.46 -0.21
CA PHE A 117 -9.43 -0.42 -0.84
C PHE A 117 -9.38 -0.81 -2.32
N HIS A 118 -8.55 -0.13 -3.12
CA HIS A 118 -8.50 -0.32 -4.57
C HIS A 118 -8.08 -1.73 -4.98
N ASP A 119 -7.12 -2.34 -4.28
CA ASP A 119 -6.64 -3.70 -4.61
C ASP A 119 -7.71 -4.79 -4.45
N ARG A 120 -8.84 -4.50 -3.76
CA ARG A 120 -10.01 -5.39 -3.71
C ARG A 120 -10.92 -5.25 -4.92
N LEU A 121 -10.79 -4.18 -5.70
CA LEU A 121 -11.65 -3.90 -6.84
C LEU A 121 -11.22 -4.74 -8.04
N ILE A 122 -12.21 -5.22 -8.81
CA ILE A 122 -11.98 -6.18 -9.91
C ILE A 122 -12.13 -5.50 -11.26
N ASN A 123 -13.17 -4.69 -11.44
CA ASN A 123 -13.50 -4.09 -12.72
C ASN A 123 -12.76 -2.76 -12.90
N THR A 124 -12.44 -2.43 -14.15
CA THR A 124 -11.80 -1.15 -14.51
C THR A 124 -12.66 0.05 -14.14
N GLU A 125 -13.98 -0.08 -14.25
CA GLU A 125 -14.93 0.97 -13.87
C GLU A 125 -14.84 1.31 -12.37
N ASP A 126 -14.91 0.30 -11.49
CA ASP A 126 -14.81 0.50 -10.04
C ASP A 126 -13.45 1.12 -9.67
N LYS A 127 -12.38 0.66 -10.34
CA LYS A 127 -11.02 1.18 -10.15
C LYS A 127 -10.92 2.65 -10.57
N SER A 128 -11.46 3.02 -11.73
CA SER A 128 -11.50 4.41 -12.20
C SER A 128 -12.28 5.29 -11.25
N TRP A 129 -13.47 4.85 -10.82
CA TRP A 129 -14.28 5.54 -9.83
C TRP A 129 -13.50 5.81 -8.53
N PHE A 130 -12.74 4.81 -8.05
CA PHE A 130 -11.94 4.97 -6.84
C PHE A 130 -10.78 5.95 -7.03
N SER A 131 -10.09 5.91 -8.18
CA SER A 131 -9.05 6.87 -8.54
C SER A 131 -9.60 8.30 -8.60
N GLU A 132 -10.78 8.50 -9.17
CA GLU A 132 -11.47 9.79 -9.21
C GLU A 132 -11.89 10.26 -7.82
N LEU A 133 -12.40 9.37 -6.98
CA LEU A 133 -12.72 9.66 -5.57
C LEU A 133 -11.50 10.20 -4.82
N LEU A 134 -10.33 9.55 -4.96
CA LEU A 134 -9.10 10.02 -4.33
C LEU A 134 -8.72 11.42 -4.79
N VAL A 135 -8.71 11.67 -6.10
CA VAL A 135 -8.38 12.99 -6.67
C VAL A 135 -9.36 14.08 -6.18
N ASN A 136 -10.65 13.76 -6.08
CA ASN A 136 -11.64 14.69 -5.56
C ASN A 136 -11.42 15.01 -4.08
N LEU A 137 -11.04 14.03 -3.26
CA LEU A 137 -10.69 14.24 -1.86
C LEU A 137 -9.39 15.02 -1.68
N LEU A 138 -8.40 14.85 -2.56
CA LEU A 138 -7.20 15.67 -2.58
C LEU A 138 -7.52 17.15 -2.80
N LYS A 139 -8.39 17.45 -3.78
CA LYS A 139 -8.85 18.81 -4.05
C LYS A 139 -9.63 19.39 -2.86
N LYS A 140 -10.54 18.61 -2.29
CA LYS A 140 -11.45 19.06 -1.23
C LYS A 140 -10.75 19.26 0.12
N ASN A 141 -10.00 18.26 0.57
CA ASN A 141 -9.49 18.20 1.93
C ASN A 141 -8.05 18.71 2.03
N PHE A 142 -7.22 18.48 1.00
CA PHE A 142 -5.82 18.90 0.98
C PHE A 142 -5.56 20.16 0.16
N GLN A 143 -6.58 20.69 -0.56
CA GLN A 143 -6.47 21.86 -1.44
C GLN A 143 -5.41 21.67 -2.54
N LEU A 144 -5.18 20.41 -2.93
CA LEU A 144 -4.22 20.04 -3.99
C LEU A 144 -4.97 19.74 -5.28
N ASN A 145 -4.67 20.51 -6.33
CA ASN A 145 -5.27 20.37 -7.65
C ASN A 145 -4.54 19.34 -8.52
N TRP A 146 -4.21 18.19 -7.96
CA TRP A 146 -3.54 17.13 -8.72
C TRP A 146 -4.50 16.48 -9.71
N THR A 147 -3.98 16.11 -10.87
CA THR A 147 -4.69 15.26 -11.83
C THR A 147 -4.46 13.78 -11.53
N THR A 148 -5.26 12.90 -12.14
CA THR A 148 -5.04 11.45 -12.08
C THR A 148 -3.66 11.08 -12.63
N GLU A 149 -3.22 11.73 -13.69
CA GLU A 149 -1.90 11.51 -14.30
C GLU A 149 -0.76 11.96 -13.39
N GLU A 150 -0.90 13.08 -12.70
CA GLU A 150 0.10 13.58 -11.75
C GLU A 150 0.22 12.68 -10.51
N LEU A 151 -0.90 12.09 -10.06
CA LEU A 151 -0.90 11.20 -8.90
C LEU A 151 -0.36 9.81 -9.22
N PHE A 152 -0.86 9.17 -10.29
CA PHE A 152 -0.59 7.77 -10.61
C PHE A 152 0.52 7.56 -11.64
N GLY A 153 0.99 8.63 -12.30
CA GLY A 153 1.86 8.56 -13.47
C GLY A 153 1.08 8.26 -14.74
N SER A 154 1.62 8.63 -15.91
CA SER A 154 0.98 8.35 -17.19
C SER A 154 0.95 6.85 -17.47
N THR A 155 -0.25 6.27 -17.59
CA THR A 155 -0.49 4.88 -18.05
C THR A 155 -0.30 4.75 -19.56
N THR A 156 0.73 5.37 -20.14
CA THR A 156 1.07 5.09 -21.53
C THR A 156 1.76 3.72 -21.55
N LEU A 157 0.96 2.70 -21.85
CA LEU A 157 1.43 1.38 -22.26
C LEU A 157 2.56 1.56 -23.26
N GLU A 158 3.73 0.99 -22.99
CA GLU A 158 4.89 0.95 -23.88
C GLU A 158 4.64 0.02 -25.08
N ASN A 159 3.55 0.23 -25.81
CA ASN A 159 3.20 -0.50 -27.03
C ASN A 159 3.27 0.40 -28.27
N ASP A 160 4.18 1.37 -28.31
CA ASP A 160 4.43 2.14 -29.53
C ASP A 160 5.89 2.02 -29.96
N SER A 161 6.16 0.89 -30.61
CA SER A 161 7.34 0.61 -31.41
C SER A 161 7.35 1.54 -32.63
N GLY A 162 7.62 2.84 -32.45
CA GLY A 162 7.72 3.73 -33.59
C GLY A 162 7.58 5.22 -33.33
N ASN A 163 8.37 5.82 -32.43
CA ASN A 163 8.87 7.19 -32.62
C ASN A 163 9.82 7.65 -31.50
N GLU A 164 11.12 7.44 -31.70
CA GLU A 164 12.18 7.94 -30.81
C GLU A 164 12.26 9.48 -30.77
N ALA A 165 11.72 10.17 -31.79
CA ALA A 165 11.78 11.63 -31.89
C ALA A 165 10.83 12.36 -30.92
N ARG A 166 9.76 11.72 -30.43
CA ARG A 166 8.83 12.31 -29.44
C ARG A 166 9.32 12.17 -27.98
N LYS A 167 10.24 11.23 -27.71
CA LYS A 167 10.75 10.97 -26.34
C LYS A 167 11.60 12.11 -25.76
N LYS A 168 12.17 13.00 -26.58
CA LYS A 168 13.05 14.07 -26.10
C LYS A 168 12.31 15.31 -25.57
N SER A 169 11.04 15.51 -25.90
CA SER A 169 10.29 16.73 -25.52
C SER A 169 9.33 16.55 -24.32
N VAL A 170 9.06 15.32 -23.88
CA VAL A 170 8.11 15.00 -22.78
C VAL A 170 8.86 14.69 -21.46
N ARG A 171 10.15 15.00 -21.37
CA ARG A 171 10.99 14.68 -20.21
C ARG A 171 10.79 15.61 -19.01
N SER A 172 9.89 16.60 -19.07
CA SER A 172 9.87 17.69 -18.09
C SER A 172 8.90 17.54 -16.90
N LYS A 173 8.00 16.56 -16.84
CA LYS A 173 7.18 16.28 -15.64
C LYS A 173 6.69 14.82 -15.55
N VAL A 174 7.60 13.86 -15.54
CA VAL A 174 7.19 12.48 -15.21
C VAL A 174 7.16 12.38 -13.69
N HIS A 175 5.96 12.37 -13.11
CA HIS A 175 5.78 12.10 -11.68
C HIS A 175 6.12 10.63 -11.39
N PRO A 176 6.78 10.34 -10.25
CA PRO A 176 7.14 8.96 -9.91
C PRO A 176 5.87 8.10 -9.76
N PRO A 177 5.96 6.78 -10.02
CA PRO A 177 4.84 5.87 -9.79
C PRO A 177 4.37 5.94 -8.33
N LEU A 178 3.07 5.79 -8.09
CA LEU A 178 2.51 5.76 -6.73
C LEU A 178 2.79 4.42 -6.03
N MET A 179 4.05 4.18 -5.67
CA MET A 179 4.50 2.93 -5.07
C MET A 179 5.50 3.20 -3.94
N PHE A 180 5.20 2.61 -2.78
CA PHE A 180 6.08 2.55 -1.63
C PHE A 180 6.51 1.11 -1.40
N VAL A 181 7.76 0.91 -1.04
CA VAL A 181 8.40 -0.39 -0.81
C VAL A 181 9.42 -0.27 0.31
N ASP A 182 9.80 -1.39 0.90
CA ASP A 182 10.71 -1.47 2.04
C ASP A 182 11.92 -2.37 1.77
N PHE A 183 12.15 -2.74 0.51
CA PHE A 183 13.19 -3.71 0.14
C PHE A 183 14.20 -3.14 -0.86
N LEU A 184 14.20 -1.82 -1.09
CA LEU A 184 15.15 -1.17 -2.01
C LEU A 184 16.59 -1.24 -1.53
N ARG A 185 16.82 -1.43 -0.23
CA ARG A 185 18.13 -1.43 0.42
C ARG A 185 18.31 -2.72 1.21
N GLY A 186 19.49 -3.32 1.12
CA GLY A 186 19.86 -4.47 1.96
C GLY A 186 19.43 -5.86 1.44
N ILE A 187 19.33 -6.06 0.12
CA ILE A 187 19.39 -7.42 -0.44
C ILE A 187 20.86 -7.82 -0.70
N ALA A 188 21.72 -6.87 -1.08
CA ALA A 188 23.19 -6.92 -0.99
C ALA A 188 23.75 -5.53 -1.31
N ASP A 189 24.00 -4.68 -0.31
CA ASP A 189 24.72 -3.41 -0.53
C ASP A 189 26.17 -3.59 -0.07
N ASP A 190 27.01 -4.16 -0.94
CA ASP A 190 28.47 -4.26 -0.75
C ASP A 190 29.20 -2.90 -0.76
N ASN A 191 28.49 -1.77 -0.89
CA ASN A 191 29.09 -0.45 -1.09
C ASN A 191 28.78 0.59 -0.01
N THR A 192 28.28 0.18 1.17
CA THR A 192 28.25 1.07 2.34
C THR A 192 29.26 0.60 3.39
N GLY A 193 30.51 1.01 3.17
CA GLY A 193 31.51 1.31 4.20
C GLY A 193 31.71 0.33 5.34
N GLU A 194 32.86 -0.34 5.30
CA GLU A 194 33.73 -0.68 6.43
C GLU A 194 33.26 -0.17 7.81
N GLY A 195 32.99 -1.11 8.73
CA GLY A 195 33.00 -0.84 10.17
C GLY A 195 31.69 -1.08 10.91
N GLN A 196 31.29 -2.34 11.08
CA GLN A 196 30.86 -2.91 12.38
C GLN A 196 30.47 -4.38 12.18
N GLU A 197 31.44 -5.27 12.40
CA GLU A 197 31.26 -6.73 12.29
C GLU A 197 30.53 -7.37 13.49
N ASP A 198 29.95 -6.59 14.41
CA ASP A 198 29.37 -7.11 15.66
C ASP A 198 27.90 -6.69 15.91
N ALA A 199 27.16 -6.25 14.89
CA ALA A 199 25.72 -6.00 15.04
C ALA A 199 24.91 -7.22 14.62
N ASP A 200 24.21 -7.83 15.60
CA ASP A 200 23.32 -8.99 15.44
C ASP A 200 22.54 -8.97 14.11
N GLN A 201 22.61 -10.06 13.34
CA GLN A 201 21.90 -10.25 12.07
C GLN A 201 20.37 -10.00 12.15
N GLU A 202 19.80 -10.03 13.35
CA GLU A 202 18.40 -9.66 13.62
C GLU A 202 18.10 -8.16 13.42
N ASN A 203 19.07 -7.27 13.66
CA ASN A 203 18.87 -5.82 13.55
C ASN A 203 18.88 -5.30 12.10
N ALA A 204 19.48 -6.02 11.15
CA ALA A 204 19.52 -5.60 9.74
C ALA A 204 18.13 -5.56 9.09
N VAL A 205 17.24 -6.49 9.46
CA VAL A 205 15.85 -6.56 8.99
C VAL A 205 14.99 -5.38 9.48
N GLU A 206 15.38 -4.78 10.60
CA GLU A 206 14.69 -3.64 11.23
C GLU A 206 15.10 -2.27 10.64
N THR A 207 16.19 -2.23 9.88
CA THR A 207 16.73 -0.98 9.29
C THR A 207 16.15 -0.61 7.93
N ARG A 208 15.38 -1.49 7.29
CA ARG A 208 14.91 -1.24 5.93
C ARG A 208 13.79 -0.19 5.90
N PRO A 209 14.02 1.00 5.31
CA PRO A 209 13.04 2.08 5.35
C PRO A 209 11.91 1.82 4.36
N TYR A 210 10.67 2.02 4.79
CA TYR A 210 9.53 2.12 3.87
C TYR A 210 9.61 3.46 3.14
N GLU A 211 9.87 3.44 1.84
CA GLU A 211 10.13 4.64 1.04
C GLU A 211 9.45 4.58 -0.34
N GLU A 212 9.25 5.75 -0.94
CA GLU A 212 8.68 5.89 -2.28
C GLU A 212 9.71 5.53 -3.35
N ILE A 213 9.28 4.88 -4.44
CA ILE A 213 10.15 4.60 -5.58
C ILE A 213 10.25 5.81 -6.51
N ASP A 214 11.41 5.98 -7.14
CA ASP A 214 11.56 7.00 -8.18
C ASP A 214 11.02 6.51 -9.54
N HIS A 215 11.30 5.25 -9.86
CA HIS A 215 11.00 4.61 -11.15
C HIS A 215 11.03 3.09 -11.03
N TYR A 216 10.26 2.39 -11.89
CA TYR A 216 10.08 0.93 -11.80
C TYR A 216 11.39 0.15 -11.99
N GLU A 217 12.34 0.68 -12.77
CA GLU A 217 13.64 0.06 -13.05
C GLU A 217 14.46 -0.20 -11.78
N GLN A 218 14.32 0.66 -10.77
CA GLN A 218 14.98 0.47 -9.48
C GLN A 218 14.48 -0.81 -8.79
N VAL A 219 13.17 -1.01 -8.78
CA VAL A 219 12.53 -2.19 -8.18
C VAL A 219 12.89 -3.44 -8.98
N THR A 220 12.88 -3.35 -10.32
CA THR A 220 13.25 -4.47 -11.19
C THR A 220 14.65 -4.99 -10.88
N ARG A 221 15.65 -4.11 -10.83
CA ARG A 221 17.05 -4.51 -10.53
C ARG A 221 17.17 -5.21 -9.18
N VAL A 222 16.52 -4.66 -8.16
CA VAL A 222 16.56 -5.25 -6.80
C VAL A 222 15.91 -6.64 -6.78
N LEU A 223 14.80 -6.83 -7.50
CA LEU A 223 14.11 -8.12 -7.57
C LEU A 223 14.83 -9.14 -8.44
N GLU A 224 15.52 -8.71 -9.50
CA GLU A 224 16.38 -9.56 -10.32
C GLU A 224 17.55 -10.10 -9.50
N ASN A 225 18.26 -9.23 -8.77
CA ASN A 225 19.33 -9.65 -7.85
C ASN A 225 18.79 -10.62 -6.79
N ALA A 226 17.66 -10.29 -6.15
CA ALA A 226 17.04 -11.17 -5.15
C ALA A 226 16.65 -12.54 -5.71
N LEU A 227 16.26 -12.61 -6.98
CA LEU A 227 15.91 -13.84 -7.66
C LEU A 227 17.16 -14.69 -7.96
N GLU A 228 18.25 -14.05 -8.39
CA GLU A 228 19.54 -14.72 -8.58
C GLU A 228 20.04 -15.32 -7.26
N ASP A 229 20.04 -14.52 -6.18
CA ASP A 229 20.42 -14.97 -4.84
C ASP A 229 19.54 -16.14 -4.36
N TYR A 230 18.23 -16.04 -4.56
CA TYR A 230 17.30 -17.13 -4.24
C TYR A 230 17.67 -18.43 -4.96
N ASN A 231 17.98 -18.34 -6.26
CA ASN A 231 18.31 -19.47 -7.12
C ASN A 231 19.68 -20.08 -6.80
N LEU A 232 20.61 -19.32 -6.23
CA LEU A 232 21.89 -19.85 -5.74
C LEU A 232 21.72 -20.70 -4.47
N VAL A 233 20.79 -20.31 -3.59
CA VAL A 233 20.58 -20.97 -2.29
C VAL A 233 19.64 -22.18 -2.40
N HIS A 234 18.68 -22.16 -3.32
CA HIS A 234 17.62 -23.17 -3.39
C HIS A 234 17.79 -24.13 -4.58
N PRO A 235 17.58 -25.46 -4.39
CA PRO A 235 17.65 -26.44 -5.47
C PRO A 235 16.55 -26.24 -6.54
N THR A 236 15.39 -25.73 -6.12
CA THR A 236 14.27 -25.47 -7.02
C THR A 236 14.33 -24.04 -7.53
N THR A 237 14.95 -23.87 -8.69
CA THR A 237 15.10 -22.55 -9.32
C THR A 237 13.75 -21.97 -9.78
N MET A 238 13.58 -20.67 -9.59
CA MET A 238 12.48 -19.88 -10.13
C MET A 238 12.96 -19.04 -11.32
N ASN A 239 12.34 -19.22 -12.48
CA ASN A 239 12.59 -18.40 -13.66
C ASN A 239 11.45 -17.39 -13.80
N LEU A 240 11.62 -16.20 -13.22
CA LEU A 240 10.61 -15.14 -13.24
C LEU A 240 11.07 -14.02 -14.17
N VAL A 241 10.10 -13.44 -14.88
CA VAL A 241 10.28 -12.22 -15.67
C VAL A 241 9.45 -11.13 -15.01
N PHE A 242 10.09 -10.01 -14.67
CA PHE A 242 9.45 -8.91 -13.97
C PHE A 242 8.88 -7.88 -14.95
N PHE A 243 7.58 -7.95 -15.19
CA PHE A 243 6.79 -6.87 -15.79
C PHE A 243 6.09 -6.05 -14.71
N ARG A 244 5.54 -4.89 -15.08
CA ARG A 244 4.93 -3.92 -14.14
C ARG A 244 3.97 -4.55 -13.13
N ASP A 245 3.05 -5.40 -13.57
CA ASP A 245 2.09 -6.04 -12.67
C ASP A 245 2.79 -6.99 -11.68
N ALA A 246 3.85 -7.68 -12.09
CA ALA A 246 4.63 -8.54 -11.21
C ALA A 246 5.32 -7.72 -10.11
N LEU A 247 5.91 -6.57 -10.46
CA LEU A 247 6.50 -5.64 -9.50
C LEU A 247 5.46 -5.16 -8.48
N GLU A 248 4.29 -4.72 -8.96
CA GLU A 248 3.19 -4.30 -8.09
C GLU A 248 2.70 -5.43 -7.19
N HIS A 249 2.63 -6.66 -7.69
CA HIS A 249 2.26 -7.82 -6.89
C HIS A 249 3.26 -8.13 -5.79
N VAL A 250 4.56 -8.08 -6.07
CA VAL A 250 5.60 -8.26 -5.04
C VAL A 250 5.48 -7.16 -3.99
N ALA A 251 5.40 -5.89 -4.39
CA ALA A 251 5.22 -4.77 -3.47
C ALA A 251 3.98 -4.91 -2.58
N ARG A 252 2.86 -5.39 -3.13
CA ARG A 252 1.64 -5.69 -2.35
C ARG A 252 1.89 -6.79 -1.32
N ILE A 253 2.53 -7.89 -1.73
CA ILE A 253 2.78 -9.05 -0.85
C ILE A 253 3.74 -8.66 0.27
N THR A 254 4.89 -8.07 -0.04
CA THR A 254 5.89 -7.68 0.97
C THR A 254 5.30 -6.69 1.97
N ARG A 255 4.56 -5.67 1.51
CA ARG A 255 3.85 -4.72 2.38
C ARG A 255 2.89 -5.43 3.33
N ILE A 256 2.18 -6.47 2.89
CA ILE A 256 1.28 -7.24 3.77
C ILE A 256 2.07 -8.08 4.77
N LEU A 257 3.13 -8.77 4.34
CA LEU A 257 3.93 -9.65 5.18
C LEU A 257 4.69 -8.89 6.29
N ARG A 258 5.12 -7.66 6.01
CA ARG A 258 5.83 -6.80 6.98
C ARG A 258 4.93 -6.28 8.10
N GLN A 259 3.63 -6.21 7.88
CA GLN A 259 2.70 -5.81 8.92
C GLN A 259 2.58 -6.93 9.96
N LYS A 260 2.74 -6.60 11.24
CA LYS A 260 2.53 -7.57 12.34
C LYS A 260 1.13 -8.19 12.20
N ARG A 261 1.07 -9.53 12.19
CA ARG A 261 -0.16 -10.33 11.99
C ARG A 261 -0.82 -10.11 10.61
N GLY A 262 -0.06 -9.67 9.62
CA GLY A 262 -0.48 -9.56 8.23
C GLY A 262 -0.63 -10.92 7.57
N ASN A 263 -1.70 -11.09 6.81
CA ASN A 263 -1.96 -12.30 6.03
C ASN A 263 -2.54 -11.89 4.67
N ALA A 264 -2.00 -12.46 3.59
CA ALA A 264 -2.44 -12.18 2.23
C ALA A 264 -3.24 -13.36 1.67
N MET A 265 -4.39 -13.07 1.04
CA MET A 265 -5.11 -14.02 0.20
C MET A 265 -4.88 -13.63 -1.26
N LEU A 266 -4.21 -14.49 -2.02
CA LEU A 266 -3.89 -14.24 -3.42
C LEU A 266 -4.85 -15.00 -4.32
N VAL A 267 -5.75 -14.26 -4.97
CA VAL A 267 -6.78 -14.83 -5.85
C VAL A 267 -6.43 -14.52 -7.31
N GLY A 268 -6.47 -15.53 -8.17
CA GLY A 268 -6.37 -15.37 -9.62
C GLY A 268 -6.25 -16.71 -10.35
N VAL A 269 -6.15 -16.64 -11.68
CA VAL A 269 -6.06 -17.82 -12.54
C VAL A 269 -4.76 -18.60 -12.30
N GLY A 270 -4.82 -19.92 -12.47
CA GLY A 270 -3.64 -20.79 -12.42
C GLY A 270 -2.60 -20.34 -13.44
N GLY A 271 -1.31 -20.44 -13.07
CA GLY A 271 -0.20 -20.01 -13.93
C GLY A 271 0.12 -18.51 -13.89
N SER A 272 -0.64 -17.68 -13.17
CA SER A 272 -0.37 -16.23 -13.04
C SER A 272 0.82 -15.86 -12.14
N GLY A 273 1.72 -16.81 -11.83
CA GLY A 273 2.95 -16.58 -11.07
C GLY A 273 2.80 -16.32 -9.56
N LYS A 274 1.58 -16.27 -9.01
CA LYS A 274 1.34 -15.87 -7.59
C LYS A 274 2.10 -16.71 -6.57
N GLN A 275 2.21 -18.02 -6.80
CA GLN A 275 2.98 -18.91 -5.92
C GLN A 275 4.46 -18.52 -5.90
N SER A 276 5.06 -18.34 -7.07
CA SER A 276 6.47 -17.97 -7.20
C SER A 276 6.75 -16.57 -6.67
N LEU A 277 5.89 -15.59 -6.98
CA LEU A 277 5.99 -14.23 -6.43
C LEU A 277 5.85 -14.21 -4.91
N SER A 278 5.01 -15.08 -4.33
CA SER A 278 4.88 -15.20 -2.87
C SER A 278 6.14 -15.76 -2.22
N ARG A 279 6.77 -16.77 -2.85
CA ARG A 279 8.03 -17.35 -2.37
C ARG A 279 9.14 -16.31 -2.41
N LEU A 280 9.28 -15.59 -3.53
CA LEU A 280 10.26 -14.52 -3.65
C LEU A 280 9.99 -13.40 -2.62
N SER A 281 8.74 -12.97 -2.47
CA SER A 281 8.37 -11.94 -1.49
C SER A 281 8.68 -12.39 -0.05
N GLY A 282 8.44 -13.66 0.27
CA GLY A 282 8.77 -14.23 1.58
C GLY A 282 10.27 -14.42 1.80
N TYR A 283 11.06 -14.54 0.74
CA TYR A 283 12.53 -14.53 0.82
C TYR A 283 13.08 -13.11 1.04
N ILE A 284 12.43 -12.11 0.43
CA ILE A 284 12.80 -10.69 0.58
C ILE A 284 12.44 -10.16 1.97
N CYS A 285 11.30 -10.57 2.54
CA CYS A 285 10.83 -10.10 3.85
C CYS A 285 11.68 -10.63 5.00
#